data_AF-A0A162JMT2-F1
#
_entry.id   AF-A0A162JMT2-F1
#
_cell.length_a   1.000
_cell.length_b   1.000
_cell.length_c   1.000
_cell.angle_alpha   90.00
_cell.angle_beta   90.00
_cell.angle_gamma   90.00
#
_symmetry.space_group_name_H-M   'P 1'
#
loop_
_entity.id
_entity.type
_entity.pdbx_description
1 polymer ?
#
loop_
_entity_poly.entity_id
_entity_poly.type
_entity_poly.pdbx_seq_one_letter_code
_entity_poly.pdbx_strand_id
1 'polypeptide(L)'
;MKPVSAATEQALREAMARLLYGCPRVADGRLTVVNLAIEAGVSRATANRASEVLEAFRHAVAESRARRNATDRPAGTARAEQERRAVETVLAQHRQVRALCQLMERRRDNRTADVIPIIGRKRP
;
A
#
# COMPACT_ATOMS: atom_id res chain seq x y z
N MET A 1 -1.56 -32.35 23.23
CA MET A 1 -1.71 -32.42 21.76
C MET A 1 -0.77 -33.52 21.27
N LYS A 2 -1.21 -34.46 20.41
CA LYS A 2 -0.35 -35.59 20.00
C LYS A 2 0.70 -35.11 18.98
N PRO A 3 2.00 -35.39 19.17
CA PRO A 3 3.03 -35.04 18.21
C PRO A 3 2.82 -35.79 16.89
N VAL A 4 3.18 -35.16 15.78
CA VAL A 4 3.22 -35.80 14.46
C VAL A 4 4.40 -36.78 14.38
N SER A 5 4.30 -37.81 13.55
CA SER A 5 5.43 -38.72 13.35
C SER A 5 6.59 -38.00 12.65
N ALA A 6 7.82 -38.44 12.93
CA ALA A 6 9.03 -37.89 12.29
C ALA A 6 8.96 -37.95 10.76
N ALA A 7 8.40 -39.03 10.19
CA ALA A 7 8.19 -39.16 8.75
C ALA A 7 7.23 -38.09 8.19
N THR A 8 6.15 -37.77 8.93
CA THR A 8 5.20 -36.72 8.54
C THR A 8 5.85 -35.35 8.61
N GLU A 9 6.63 -35.11 9.66
CA GLU A 9 7.35 -33.86 9.83
C GLU A 9 8.37 -33.63 8.70
N GLN A 10 9.12 -34.67 8.35
CA GLN A 10 10.07 -34.64 7.24
C GLN A 10 9.37 -34.36 5.89
N ALA A 11 8.25 -35.03 5.61
CA ALA A 11 7.47 -34.78 4.40
C ALA A 11 6.98 -33.32 4.31
N LEU A 12 6.57 -32.72 5.44
CA LEU A 12 6.19 -31.31 5.51
C LEU A 12 7.39 -30.38 5.27
N ARG A 13 8.57 -30.69 5.81
CA ARG A 13 9.79 -29.90 5.58
C ARG A 13 10.25 -29.93 4.13
N GLU A 14 10.17 -31.09 3.47
CA GLU A 14 10.50 -31.23 2.05
C GLU A 14 9.48 -30.51 1.16
N ALA A 15 8.19 -30.59 1.49
CA ALA A 15 7.14 -29.85 0.80
C ALA A 15 7.33 -28.33 0.96
N MET A 16 7.70 -27.87 2.15
CA MET A 16 8.05 -26.46 2.40
C MET A 16 9.21 -26.01 1.51
N ALA A 17 10.28 -26.80 1.41
CA ALA A 17 11.40 -26.48 0.54
C ALA A 17 10.95 -26.36 -0.92
N ARG A 18 10.21 -27.35 -1.45
CA ARG A 18 9.68 -27.32 -2.82
C ARG A 18 8.85 -26.06 -3.10
N LEU A 19 7.96 -25.69 -2.18
CA LEU A 19 7.13 -24.49 -2.31
C LEU A 19 7.97 -23.21 -2.31
N LEU A 20 8.99 -23.11 -1.45
CA LEU A 20 9.86 -21.94 -1.38
C LEU A 20 10.77 -21.79 -2.61
N TYR A 21 11.21 -22.91 -3.19
CA TYR A 21 11.98 -22.93 -4.44
C TYR A 21 11.11 -22.72 -5.70
N GLY A 22 9.78 -22.69 -5.56
CA GLY A 22 8.88 -22.52 -6.69
C GLY A 22 8.72 -23.77 -7.56
N CYS A 23 9.00 -24.95 -7.00
CA CYS A 23 8.86 -26.25 -7.66
C CYS A 23 7.75 -27.11 -7.02
N PRO A 24 6.49 -26.62 -6.92
CA PRO A 24 5.39 -27.43 -6.43
C PRO A 24 5.15 -28.62 -7.37
N ARG A 25 4.82 -29.79 -6.83
CA ARG A 25 4.47 -30.98 -7.62
C ARG A 25 2.98 -31.19 -7.74
N VAL A 26 2.22 -30.83 -6.70
CA VAL A 26 0.80 -31.15 -6.58
C VAL A 26 -0.04 -29.90 -6.36
N ALA A 27 0.49 -28.90 -5.64
CA ALA A 27 -0.24 -27.67 -5.32
C ALA A 27 -0.07 -26.56 -6.39
N ASP A 28 -0.89 -25.51 -6.30
CA ASP A 28 -0.85 -24.31 -7.17
C ASP A 28 0.38 -23.40 -6.96
N GLY A 29 1.35 -23.83 -6.15
CA GLY A 29 2.58 -23.10 -5.84
C GLY A 29 2.43 -21.93 -4.87
N ARG A 30 1.21 -21.58 -4.44
CA ARG A 30 1.05 -20.50 -3.46
C ARG A 30 1.56 -20.93 -2.09
N LEU A 31 2.25 -20.02 -1.40
CA LEU A 31 2.78 -20.23 -0.05
C LEU A 31 1.67 -20.16 1.01
N THR A 32 0.84 -21.21 1.07
CA THR A 32 -0.25 -21.36 2.05
C THR A 32 -0.12 -22.66 2.83
N VAL A 33 -0.66 -22.71 4.04
CA VAL A 33 -0.68 -23.94 4.87
C VAL A 33 -1.47 -25.07 4.21
N VAL A 34 -2.52 -24.72 3.44
CA VAL A 34 -3.31 -25.70 2.69
C VAL A 34 -2.43 -26.37 1.64
N ASN A 35 -1.69 -25.58 0.88
CA ASN A 35 -0.78 -26.11 -0.15
C ASN A 35 0.39 -26.87 0.45
N LEU A 36 0.91 -26.45 1.61
CA LEU A 36 1.91 -27.21 2.33
C LEU A 36 1.41 -28.63 2.68
N ALA A 37 0.16 -28.74 3.14
CA ALA A 37 -0.46 -30.03 3.46
C ALA A 37 -0.68 -30.88 2.20
N ILE A 38 -1.20 -30.29 1.13
CA ILE A 38 -1.40 -30.98 -0.17
C ILE A 38 -0.06 -31.48 -0.74
N GLU A 39 0.96 -30.62 -0.75
CA GLU A 39 2.29 -30.92 -1.29
C GLU A 39 3.05 -31.96 -0.46
N ALA A 40 2.72 -32.09 0.84
CA ALA A 40 3.22 -33.13 1.73
C ALA A 40 2.36 -34.40 1.74
N GLY A 41 1.22 -34.42 1.03
CA GLY A 41 0.32 -35.57 0.99
C GLY A 41 -0.41 -35.85 2.31
N VAL A 42 -0.62 -34.84 3.15
CA VAL A 42 -1.28 -34.99 4.46
C VAL A 42 -2.52 -34.11 4.61
N SER A 43 -3.38 -34.44 5.57
CA SER A 43 -4.51 -33.59 5.90
C SER A 43 -4.07 -32.26 6.52
N ARG A 44 -4.86 -31.20 6.31
CA ARG A 44 -4.65 -29.89 6.97
C ARG A 44 -4.61 -30.01 8.49
N ALA A 45 -5.43 -30.88 9.09
CA ALA A 45 -5.42 -31.12 10.52
C ALA A 45 -4.07 -31.70 11.00
N THR A 46 -3.47 -32.61 10.23
CA THR A 46 -2.15 -33.16 10.51
C THR A 46 -1.06 -32.09 10.39
N ALA A 47 -1.07 -31.29 9.32
CA ALA A 47 -0.13 -30.18 9.16
C ALA A 47 -0.25 -29.15 10.30
N ASN A 48 -1.48 -28.83 10.71
CA ASN A 48 -1.73 -27.94 11.85
C ASN A 48 -1.23 -28.48 13.19
N ARG A 49 -1.01 -29.81 13.31
CA ARG A 49 -0.38 -30.39 14.50
C ARG A 49 1.14 -30.23 14.53
N ALA A 50 1.79 -30.00 13.38
CA ALA A 50 3.23 -29.78 13.26
C ALA A 50 3.56 -28.30 13.51
N SER A 51 3.42 -27.84 14.76
CA SER A 51 3.58 -26.42 15.13
C SER A 51 4.94 -25.85 14.77
N GLU A 52 6.02 -26.61 14.98
CA GLU A 52 7.39 -26.19 14.67
C GLU A 52 7.59 -25.98 13.16
N VAL A 53 7.10 -26.91 12.34
CA VAL A 53 7.18 -26.78 10.88
C VAL A 53 6.34 -25.62 10.38
N LEU A 54 5.16 -25.39 10.98
CA LEU A 54 4.33 -24.25 10.63
C LEU A 54 4.96 -22.90 11.02
N GLU A 55 5.66 -22.84 12.14
CA GLU A 55 6.38 -21.64 12.55
C GLU A 55 7.54 -21.33 11.60
N ALA A 56 8.36 -22.35 11.29
CA ALA A 56 9.42 -22.24 10.29
C ALA A 56 8.87 -21.82 8.93
N PHE A 57 7.74 -22.41 8.50
CA PHE A 57 7.06 -22.05 7.26
C PHE A 57 6.63 -20.58 7.26
N ARG A 58 5.95 -20.12 8.32
CA ARG A 58 5.51 -18.71 8.43
C ARG A 58 6.69 -17.75 8.37
N HIS A 59 7.79 -18.08 9.05
CA HIS A 59 9.01 -17.28 9.02
C HIS A 59 9.60 -17.19 7.61
N ALA A 60 9.76 -18.33 6.92
CA ALA A 60 10.27 -18.37 5.56
C ALA A 60 9.38 -17.63 4.54
N VAL A 61 8.05 -17.69 4.71
CA VAL A 61 7.11 -16.93 3.88
C VAL A 61 7.24 -15.42 4.13
N ALA A 62 7.40 -15.00 5.37
CA ALA A 62 7.62 -13.59 5.71
C ALA A 62 8.92 -13.07 5.10
N GLU A 63 10.01 -13.84 5.21
CA GLU A 63 11.31 -13.52 4.62
C GLU A 63 11.25 -13.44 3.08
N SER A 64 10.58 -14.40 2.43
CA SER A 64 10.35 -14.39 0.98
C SER A 64 9.57 -13.14 0.52
N ARG A 65 8.57 -12.69 1.29
CA ARG A 65 7.83 -11.45 1.01
C ARG A 65 8.71 -10.22 1.25
N ALA A 66 9.49 -10.20 2.33
CA ALA A 66 10.41 -9.10 2.63
C ALA A 66 11.45 -8.90 1.51
N ARG A 67 12.05 -10.00 1.00
CA ARG A 67 12.98 -9.95 -0.13
C ARG A 67 12.34 -9.37 -1.39
N ARG A 68 11.14 -9.83 -1.76
CA ARG A 68 10.39 -9.27 -2.90
C ARG A 68 10.11 -7.77 -2.73
N ASN A 69 9.64 -7.37 -1.55
CA ASN A 69 9.33 -5.98 -1.25
C ASN A 69 10.58 -5.07 -1.17
N ALA A 70 11.76 -5.63 -0.90
CA ALA A 70 13.02 -4.91 -0.94
C ALA A 70 13.48 -4.67 -2.39
N THR A 71 13.28 -5.64 -3.27
CA THR A 71 13.55 -5.51 -4.72
C THR A 71 12.60 -4.51 -5.39
N ASP A 72 11.33 -4.44 -4.97
CA ASP A 72 10.35 -3.46 -5.47
C ASP A 72 10.48 -2.05 -4.85
N ARG A 73 11.44 -1.84 -3.93
CA ARG A 73 11.53 -0.62 -3.11
C ARG A 73 12.04 0.67 -3.80
N PRO A 74 12.59 0.75 -5.03
CA PRO A 74 12.93 2.05 -5.59
C PRO A 74 11.80 2.70 -6.42
N ALA A 75 10.80 1.93 -6.89
CA ALA A 75 9.81 2.47 -7.83
C ALA A 75 8.52 3.00 -7.17
N GLY A 76 8.02 2.32 -6.15
CA GLY A 76 6.73 2.67 -5.52
C GLY A 76 6.80 3.91 -4.61
N THR A 77 7.92 4.12 -3.92
CA THR A 77 8.12 5.26 -3.02
C THR A 77 8.43 6.54 -3.78
N ALA A 78 9.24 6.48 -4.84
CA ALA A 78 9.54 7.62 -5.69
C ALA A 78 8.30 8.18 -6.38
N ARG A 79 7.43 7.29 -6.91
CA ARG A 79 6.16 7.70 -7.55
C ARG A 79 5.20 8.34 -6.54
N ALA A 80 5.03 7.72 -5.37
CA ALA A 80 4.18 8.28 -4.31
C ALA A 80 4.71 9.61 -3.79
N GLU A 81 6.03 9.79 -3.66
CA GLU A 81 6.63 11.05 -3.25
C GLU A 81 6.50 12.13 -4.33
N GLN A 82 6.67 11.77 -5.60
CA GLN A 82 6.47 12.67 -6.74
C GLN A 82 5.02 13.15 -6.82
N GLU A 83 4.05 12.26 -6.57
CA GLU A 83 2.63 12.60 -6.51
C GLU A 83 2.32 13.55 -5.34
N ARG A 84 2.91 13.31 -4.16
CA ARG A 84 2.79 14.23 -3.01
C ARG A 84 3.36 15.62 -3.32
N ARG A 85 4.53 15.70 -3.95
CA ARG A 85 5.15 16.97 -4.37
C ARG A 85 4.31 17.70 -5.42
N ALA A 86 3.68 16.97 -6.35
CA ALA A 86 2.79 17.54 -7.35
C ALA A 86 1.54 18.14 -6.71
N VAL A 87 0.90 17.42 -5.79
CA VAL A 87 -0.26 17.92 -5.03
C VAL A 87 0.09 19.16 -4.21
N GLU A 88 1.24 19.16 -3.54
CA GLU A 88 1.71 20.31 -2.76
C GLU A 88 1.92 21.55 -3.64
N THR A 89 2.48 21.36 -4.84
CA THR A 89 2.69 22.43 -5.82
C THR A 89 1.35 23.04 -6.28
N VAL A 90 0.37 22.20 -6.60
CA VAL A 90 -0.97 22.67 -7.01
C VAL A 90 -1.68 23.42 -5.88
N LEU A 91 -1.56 22.94 -4.63
CA LEU A 91 -2.13 23.62 -3.46
C LEU A 91 -1.46 24.98 -3.22
N ALA A 92 -0.15 25.08 -3.39
CA ALA A 92 0.58 26.34 -3.28
C ALA A 92 0.13 27.34 -4.36
N GLN A 93 -0.03 26.89 -5.61
CA GLN A 93 -0.55 27.72 -6.71
C GLN A 93 -1.99 28.18 -6.43
N HIS A 94 -2.87 27.29 -5.94
CA HIS A 94 -4.24 27.65 -5.60
C HIS A 94 -4.31 28.75 -4.53
N ARG A 95 -3.41 28.72 -3.52
CA ARG A 95 -3.32 29.77 -2.50
C ARG A 95 -2.92 31.13 -3.09
N GLN A 96 -1.93 31.15 -3.99
CA GLN A 96 -1.48 32.37 -4.65
C GLN A 96 -2.59 32.99 -5.53
N VAL A 97 -3.27 32.17 -6.33
CA VAL A 97 -4.40 32.62 -7.17
C VAL A 97 -5.53 33.19 -6.32
N ARG A 98 -5.90 32.50 -5.22
CA ARG A 98 -6.95 32.97 -4.31
C ARG A 98 -6.60 34.33 -3.69
N ALA A 99 -5.36 34.52 -3.26
CA ALA A 99 -4.91 35.80 -2.70
C ALA A 99 -4.97 36.94 -3.74
N LEU A 100 -4.61 36.64 -5.00
CA LEU A 100 -4.69 37.62 -6.09
C LEU A 100 -6.14 38.01 -6.40
N CYS A 101 -7.06 37.04 -6.46
CA CYS A 101 -8.49 37.31 -6.67
C CYS A 101 -9.05 38.22 -5.57
N GLN A 102 -8.75 37.93 -4.30
CA GLN A 102 -9.18 38.76 -3.17
C GLN A 102 -8.65 40.20 -3.25
N LEU A 103 -7.41 40.39 -3.71
CA LEU A 103 -6.84 41.72 -3.91
C LEU A 103 -7.55 42.46 -5.05
N MET A 104 -7.87 41.77 -6.15
CA MET A 104 -8.57 42.35 -7.28
C MET A 104 -10.01 42.75 -6.92
N GLU A 105 -10.71 41.91 -6.14
CA GLU A 105 -12.04 42.21 -5.60
C GLU A 105 -12.02 43.46 -4.73
N ARG A 106 -11.09 43.53 -3.75
CA ARG A 106 -10.91 44.73 -2.91
C ARG A 106 -10.63 46.00 -3.72
N ARG A 107 -9.82 45.90 -4.79
CA ARG A 107 -9.55 47.05 -5.68
C ARG A 107 -10.79 47.48 -6.47
N ARG A 108 -11.62 46.53 -6.91
CA ARG A 108 -12.89 46.84 -7.57
C ARG A 108 -13.84 47.54 -6.60
N ASP A 109 -14.03 46.98 -5.41
CA ASP A 109 -14.93 47.54 -4.40
C ASP A 109 -14.50 48.96 -4.00
N ASN A 110 -13.21 49.17 -3.75
CA ASN A 110 -12.68 50.51 -3.46
C ASN A 110 -12.88 51.48 -4.63
N ARG A 111 -12.66 51.04 -5.87
CA ARG A 111 -12.85 51.88 -7.06
C ARG A 111 -14.32 52.21 -7.30
N THR A 112 -15.24 51.30 -6.96
CA THR A 112 -16.69 51.55 -7.01
C THR A 112 -17.13 52.49 -5.87
N ALA A 113 -16.52 52.39 -4.69
CA ALA A 113 -16.76 53.30 -3.57
C ALA A 113 -16.25 54.73 -3.82
N ASP A 114 -15.17 54.89 -4.60
CA ASP A 114 -14.61 56.21 -4.98
C ASP A 114 -15.38 56.93 -6.11
N VAL A 115 -16.43 56.31 -6.66
CA VAL A 115 -17.30 57.00 -7.62
C VAL A 115 -18.26 57.91 -6.85
N ILE A 116 -17.87 59.17 -6.66
CA ILE A 116 -18.76 60.21 -6.13
C ILE A 116 -19.94 60.38 -7.09
N PRO A 117 -21.20 60.12 -6.68
CA PRO A 117 -22.33 60.35 -7.55
C PRO A 117 -22.47 61.85 -7.78
N ILE A 118 -22.39 62.29 -9.04
CA ILE A 118 -22.70 63.67 -9.44
C ILE A 118 -24.23 63.80 -9.38
N ILE A 119 -24.78 63.99 -8.17
CA ILE A 119 -26.19 64.27 -8.00
C ILE A 119 -26.41 65.72 -8.48
N GLY A 120 -27.01 65.84 -9.66
CA GLY A 120 -27.29 67.13 -10.31
C GLY A 120 -28.11 68.04 -9.39
N ARG A 121 -27.52 69.15 -8.95
CA ARG A 121 -28.23 70.23 -8.27
C ARG A 121 -29.22 70.86 -9.26
N LYS A 122 -30.50 70.55 -9.12
CA LYS A 122 -31.60 71.29 -9.76
C LYS A 122 -31.59 72.70 -9.17
N ARG A 123 -31.21 73.71 -9.96
CA ARG A 123 -31.28 75.13 -9.58
C ARG A 123 -32.74 75.63 -9.65
N PRO A 124 -33.09 76.65 -8.85
CA PRO A 124 -34.47 77.08 -8.58
C PRO A 124 -35.17 77.68 -9.81
#